data_AF-A0A7X8YF32-F1
#
_entry.id   AF-A0A7X8YF32-F1
#
_cell.length_a   1.000
_cell.length_b   1.000
_cell.length_c   1.000
_cell.angle_alpha   90.00
_cell.angle_beta   90.00
_cell.angle_gamma   90.00
#
_symmetry.space_group_name_H-M   'P 1'
#
loop_
_entity.id
_entity.type
_entity.pdbx_description
1 polymer ?
#
loop_
_entity_poly.entity_id
_entity_poly.type
_entity_poly.pdbx_seq_one_letter_code
_entity_poly.pdbx_strand_id
1 'polypeptide(L)' 'MSDVNKIEGGEERSLEWKSFFFITVVLFPILSVALVGGYGFIVWFMQMFLIGPPGAH' A
#
# COMPACT_ATOMS: atom_id res chain seq x y z
N MET A 1 35.55 -6.45 26.58
CA MET A 1 34.12 -6.10 26.56
C MET A 1 33.88 -5.17 25.37
N SER A 2 34.08 -5.68 24.15
CA SER A 2 34.16 -4.86 22.91
C SER A 2 33.43 -5.52 21.74
N ASP A 3 33.13 -6.81 21.85
CA ASP A 3 32.51 -7.64 20.81
C ASP A 3 30.99 -7.43 20.68
N VAL A 4 30.35 -6.76 21.65
CA VAL A 4 28.89 -6.53 21.64
C VAL A 4 28.49 -5.48 20.59
N ASN A 5 29.34 -4.48 20.33
CA ASN A 5 28.98 -3.36 19.44
C ASN A 5 29.18 -3.68 17.94
N LYS A 6 29.84 -4.80 17.59
CA LYS A 6 30.12 -5.17 16.19
C LYS A 6 28.97 -5.94 15.53
N ILE A 7 27.98 -6.38 16.30
CA ILE A 7 26.83 -7.15 15.79
C ILE A 7 25.71 -6.22 15.28
N GLU A 8 25.63 -4.98 15.78
CA GLU A 8 24.56 -4.05 15.44
C GLU A 8 24.74 -3.46 14.02
N GLY A 9 25.94 -2.95 13.71
CA GLY A 9 26.21 -2.19 12.47
C GLY A 9 26.08 -2.93 11.14
N GLY A 10 25.98 -4.27 11.15
CA GLY A 10 25.78 -5.09 9.94
C GLY A 10 24.31 -5.43 9.67
N GLU A 11 23.49 -5.51 10.72
CA GLU A 11 22.10 -5.94 10.62
C GLU A 11 21.18 -4.75 10.31
N GLU A 12 21.42 -3.59 10.92
CA GLU A 12 20.63 -2.37 10.74
C GLU A 12 20.51 -1.94 9.27
N ARG A 13 21.62 -1.91 8.52
CA ARG A 13 21.62 -1.53 7.10
C ARG A 13 20.87 -2.51 6.19
N SER A 14 20.83 -3.80 6.54
CA SER A 14 20.10 -4.82 5.79
C SER A 14 18.59 -4.75 6.07
N LEU A 15 18.22 -4.42 7.31
CA LEU A 15 16.84 -4.28 7.75
C LEU A 15 16.16 -3.04 7.15
N GLU A 16 16.89 -1.94 7.00
CA GLU A 16 16.40 -0.72 6.33
C GLU A 16 16.02 -1.00 4.87
N TRP A 17 16.87 -1.71 4.12
CA TRP A 17 16.65 -2.00 2.72
C TRP A 17 15.46 -2.96 2.50
N LYS A 18 15.31 -3.97 3.38
CA LYS A 18 14.13 -4.86 3.39
C LYS A 18 12.84 -4.11 3.69
N SER A 19 12.87 -3.16 4.62
CA SER A 19 11.70 -2.33 4.95
C SER A 19 11.29 -1.44 3.78
N PHE A 20 12.27 -0.83 3.10
CA PHE A 20 12.03 0.00 1.92
C PHE A 20 11.40 -0.79 0.76
N PHE A 21 11.92 -2.00 0.51
CA PHE A 21 11.37 -2.90 -0.51
C PHE A 21 9.96 -3.35 -0.16
N PHE A 22 9.70 -3.72 1.11
CA PHE A 22 8.36 -4.10 1.57
C PHE A 22 7.34 -2.98 1.37
N ILE A 23 7.67 -1.75 1.77
CA ILE A 23 6.80 -0.59 1.56
C ILE A 23 6.52 -0.38 0.07
N THR A 24 7.55 -0.39 -0.77
CA THR A 24 7.40 -0.10 -2.20
C THR A 24 6.63 -1.19 -2.95
N VAL A 25 6.88 -2.47 -2.64
CA VAL A 25 6.33 -3.62 -3.38
C VAL A 25 5.03 -4.13 -2.77
N VAL A 26 4.73 -3.80 -1.52
CA VAL A 26 3.50 -4.27 -0.84
C VAL A 26 2.61 -3.10 -0.47
N LEU A 27 3.11 -2.14 0.32
CA LEU A 27 2.27 -1.05 0.84
C LEU A 27 1.69 -0.19 -0.29
N PHE A 28 2.53 0.30 -1.20
CA PHE A 28 2.09 1.15 -2.31
C PHE A 28 1.09 0.47 -3.25
N PRO A 29 1.32 -0.78 -3.74
CA PRO A 29 0.33 -1.44 -4.59
C PRO A 29 -0.97 -1.78 -3.86
N ILE A 30 -0.93 -2.21 -2.59
CA ILE A 30 -2.17 -2.41 -1.81
C ILE A 30 -2.92 -1.08 -1.67
N LEU A 31 -2.22 0.01 -1.36
CA LEU A 31 -2.81 1.34 -1.25
C LEU A 31 -3.42 1.78 -2.59
N SER A 32 -2.74 1.52 -3.72
CA SER A 32 -3.25 1.81 -5.06
C SER A 32 -4.56 1.06 -5.34
N VAL A 33 -4.64 -0.24 -5.05
CA VAL A 33 -5.86 -1.04 -5.23
C VAL A 33 -6.98 -0.56 -4.30
N ALA A 34 -6.66 -0.25 -3.04
CA ALA A 34 -7.65 0.26 -2.09
C ALA A 34 -8.24 1.60 -2.53
N LEU A 35 -7.40 2.52 -3.04
CA LEU A 35 -7.83 3.84 -3.52
C LEU A 35 -8.62 3.74 -4.82
N VAL A 36 -8.06 3.10 -5.85
CA VAL A 36 -8.71 2.98 -7.17
C VAL A 36 -9.94 2.09 -7.10
N GLY A 37 -9.83 0.94 -6.43
CA GLY A 37 -10.95 0.02 -6.20
C GLY A 37 -12.01 0.62 -5.29
N GLY A 38 -11.62 1.30 -4.21
CA GLY A 38 -12.55 2.00 -3.33
C GLY A 38 -13.28 3.13 -4.05
N TYR A 39 -12.57 3.94 -4.85
CA TYR A 39 -13.18 4.99 -5.65
C TYR A 39 -14.14 4.43 -6.71
N GLY A 40 -13.72 3.41 -7.46
CA GLY A 40 -14.56 2.73 -8.43
C GLY A 40 -15.79 2.09 -7.79
N PHE A 41 -15.64 1.49 -6.61
CA PHE A 41 -16.74 0.94 -5.82
C PHE A 41 -17.70 2.02 -5.35
N ILE A 42 -17.20 3.16 -4.86
CA ILE A 42 -18.04 4.31 -4.46
C ILE A 42 -18.84 4.81 -5.66
N VAL A 43 -18.20 5.00 -6.82
CA VAL A 43 -18.88 5.43 -8.04
C VAL A 43 -19.94 4.42 -8.47
N TRP A 44 -19.58 3.13 -8.54
CA TRP A 44 -20.52 2.05 -8.87
C TRP A 44 -21.70 1.97 -7.88
N PHE A 45 -21.42 2.10 -6.58
CA PHE A 45 -22.44 2.10 -5.52
C PHE A 45 -23.39 3.29 -5.67
N MET A 46 -22.85 4.49 -5.87
CA MET A 46 -23.66 5.67 -6.11
C MET A 46 -24.51 5.52 -7.39
N GLN A 47 -23.98 4.88 -8.44
CA GLN A 47 -24.73 4.58 -9.67
C GLN A 47 -25.88 3.59 -9.43
N MET A 48 -25.65 2.50 -8.68
CA MET A 48 -26.67 1.49 -8.42
C MET A 48 -27.79 1.97 -7.49
N PHE A 49 -27.48 2.80 -6.49
CA PHE A 49 -28.45 3.14 -5.44
C PHE A 49 -29.04 4.56 -5.52
N LEU A 50 -28.32 5.53 -6.09
CA LEU A 50 -28.70 6.95 -6.01
C LEU A 50 -28.91 7.61 -7.38
N ILE A 51 -28.01 7.36 -8.33
CA ILE A 51 -27.89 8.16 -9.56
C ILE A 51 -28.52 7.46 -10.78
N GLY A 52 -28.81 6.16 -10.68
CA GLY A 52 -29.27 5.36 -11.82
C GLY A 52 -28.12 5.07 -12.82
N PRO A 53 -28.28 4.10 -13.73
CA PRO A 53 -27.19 3.66 -14.60
C PRO A 53 -26.64 4.83 -15.43
N PRO A 54 -25.31 5.04 -15.44
CA PRO A 54 -24.69 6.04 -16.29
C PRO A 54 -24.87 5.63 -17.76
N GLY A 55 -25.59 6.45 -18.54
CA GLY A 55 -25.83 6.21 -19.98
C GLY A 55 -27.28 6.01 -20.41
N ALA A 56 -28.26 6.26 -19.53
CA ALA A 56 -29.69 6.20 -19.88
C ALA A 56 -30.22 7.50 -20.56
N HIS A 57 -29.48 8.03 -21.54
CA HIS A 57 -29.93 9.13 -22.41
C HIS A 57 -29.72 8.76 -23.88
#